data_AF-A0A2A2JXF3-F1
#
_entry.id   AF-A0A2A2JXF3-F1
#
_cell.length_a   1.000
_cell.length_b   1.000
_cell.length_c   1.000
_cell.angle_alpha   90.00
_cell.angle_beta   90.00
_cell.angle_gamma   90.00
#
_symmetry.space_group_name_H-M   'P 1'
#
loop_
_entity.id
_entity.type
_entity.pdbx_description
1 polymer ?
#
loop_
_entity_poly.entity_id
_entity_poly.type
_entity_poly.pdbx_seq_one_letter_code
_entity_poly.pdbx_strand_id
1 'polypeptide(L)'
;MKLMRKFSLRRQRQLQQPQSNEESDCGMRPSSSWRSMRSAHSSSSMCCDDVHPHFHQQTNHPAPQSLPSLPFDLITRIIDECPVKQQIRMRIVSRAVKQHVEAKLSKVTEMDVRKDDVEKFVGREDWQLLQDQVAVCIQKDTVKFVVDSRWTARDTVTLVGAMAVFRKNLLSVSIDAPIAELIVVSLSVLGLNRWYAFQCYMKALDAFDADVHLECDDIQSSEVYWPQVREITVRTTPQQANHLARVLDYGVRCNLVFNRINILLFRLFVYDSQCTSKIVARHLYNFRCWAGSVGFDDRFEQQFLDSTAPTSPQKTNAAMG
;
A
#
# COMPACT_ATOMS: atom_id res chain seq x y z
N MET A 1 40.70 15.14 -3.25
CA MET A 1 40.93 13.79 -3.80
C MET A 1 41.56 12.88 -2.74
N LYS A 2 40.76 12.43 -1.75
CA LYS A 2 41.05 11.37 -0.74
C LYS A 2 39.85 11.34 0.23
N LEU A 3 38.75 10.67 -0.15
CA LEU A 3 37.73 10.14 0.77
C LEU A 3 36.76 9.21 0.01
N MET A 4 37.28 8.10 -0.50
CA MET A 4 36.50 7.04 -1.15
C MET A 4 37.26 5.74 -0.91
N ARG A 5 36.93 5.01 0.17
CA ARG A 5 37.24 3.58 0.41
C ARG A 5 36.91 3.19 1.86
N LYS A 6 35.63 3.13 2.23
CA LYS A 6 35.22 2.36 3.44
C LYS A 6 33.90 1.58 3.34
N PHE A 7 33.17 1.62 2.22
CA PHE A 7 31.89 0.88 2.12
C PHE A 7 31.93 -0.44 1.30
N SER A 8 33.09 -0.90 0.85
CA SER A 8 33.20 -2.11 -0.01
C SER A 8 33.61 -3.41 0.71
N LEU A 9 33.77 -3.44 2.03
CA LEU A 9 34.40 -4.58 2.73
C LEU A 9 33.47 -5.47 3.56
N ARG A 10 32.17 -5.13 3.71
CA ARG A 10 31.23 -5.98 4.47
C ARG A 10 30.48 -7.03 3.63
N ARG A 11 30.54 -6.96 2.30
CA ARG A 11 29.83 -7.92 1.41
C ARG A 11 30.68 -9.08 0.88
N GLN A 12 31.96 -9.15 1.25
CA GLN A 12 32.89 -10.17 0.74
C GLN A 12 33.33 -11.21 1.80
N ARG A 13 32.77 -11.17 3.02
CA ARG A 13 33.09 -12.13 4.11
C ARG A 13 32.04 -13.23 4.34
N GLN A 14 31.05 -13.38 3.47
CA GLN A 14 30.05 -14.46 3.57
C GLN A 14 30.24 -15.62 2.57
N LEU A 15 31.35 -15.65 1.83
CA LEU A 15 31.73 -16.79 1.00
C LEU A 15 33.13 -17.25 1.38
N GLN A 16 33.23 -18.00 2.48
CA GLN A 16 34.26 -19.00 2.77
C GLN A 16 34.04 -19.52 4.20
N GLN A 17 33.34 -20.65 4.33
CA GLN A 17 33.63 -21.59 5.41
C GLN A 17 34.76 -22.51 4.94
N PRO A 18 35.56 -23.02 5.88
CA PRO A 18 35.77 -24.46 5.91
C PRO A 18 35.50 -25.06 7.30
N GLN A 19 35.12 -26.34 7.26
CA GLN A 19 34.90 -27.24 8.39
C GLN A 19 36.21 -27.56 9.13
N SER A 20 36.11 -27.75 10.46
CA SER A 20 36.85 -28.81 11.17
C SER A 20 36.20 -29.09 12.53
N ASN A 21 36.02 -30.38 12.79
CA ASN A 21 35.60 -30.99 14.05
C ASN A 21 36.65 -30.75 15.16
N GLU A 22 36.21 -30.66 16.41
CA GLU A 22 36.66 -31.55 17.50
C GLU A 22 35.84 -31.33 18.78
N GLU A 23 35.62 -32.44 19.47
CA GLU A 23 34.86 -32.63 20.71
C GLU A 23 35.62 -32.08 21.92
N SER A 24 34.91 -31.54 22.92
CA SER A 24 35.01 -32.06 24.30
C SER A 24 34.03 -31.38 25.26
N ASP A 25 33.38 -32.27 25.98
CA ASP A 25 32.39 -32.19 27.04
C ASP A 25 32.81 -31.35 28.27
N CYS A 26 31.85 -30.62 28.86
CA CYS A 26 31.66 -30.45 30.30
C CYS A 26 30.39 -29.62 30.56
N GLY A 27 29.37 -30.29 31.10
CA GLY A 27 28.06 -29.72 31.40
C GLY A 27 28.02 -28.78 32.62
N MET A 28 26.99 -27.94 32.64
CA MET A 28 25.93 -27.89 33.67
C MET A 28 24.97 -26.74 33.35
N ARG A 29 23.71 -27.10 33.09
CA ARG A 29 22.48 -26.27 33.13
C ARG A 29 21.98 -26.22 34.60
N PRO A 30 20.84 -25.58 34.98
CA PRO A 30 19.84 -24.87 34.16
C PRO A 30 19.35 -23.51 34.74
N SER A 31 18.71 -22.69 33.91
CA SER A 31 17.37 -22.18 34.23
C SER A 31 16.63 -21.74 32.96
N SER A 32 15.33 -21.99 32.97
CA SER A 32 14.43 -22.10 31.82
C SER A 32 13.38 -20.99 31.78
N SER A 33 12.83 -20.81 30.57
CA SER A 33 11.42 -20.52 30.26
C SER A 33 11.08 -19.02 30.14
N TRP A 34 10.33 -18.54 29.14
CA TRP A 34 9.03 -19.04 28.70
C TRP A 34 8.73 -18.78 27.22
N ARG A 35 8.21 -19.80 26.53
CA ARG A 35 7.47 -19.70 25.28
C ARG A 35 6.16 -20.47 25.46
N SER A 36 5.06 -19.85 25.02
CA SER A 36 3.78 -20.45 24.66
C SER A 36 2.85 -20.93 25.79
N MET A 37 1.65 -20.35 25.85
CA MET A 37 0.43 -21.12 26.07
C MET A 37 -0.80 -20.37 25.51
N ARG A 38 -1.46 -20.98 24.51
CA ARG A 38 -2.88 -20.79 24.20
C ARG A 38 -3.66 -21.93 24.87
N SER A 39 -4.84 -21.56 25.37
CA SER A 39 -6.05 -22.34 25.67
C SER A 39 -5.94 -23.64 26.46
N ALA A 40 -6.64 -23.72 27.60
CA ALA A 40 -7.93 -24.40 27.70
C ALA A 40 -8.49 -24.35 29.13
N HIS A 41 -9.81 -24.55 29.18
CA HIS A 41 -10.78 -24.61 30.28
C HIS A 41 -10.38 -25.20 31.64
N SER A 42 -11.00 -24.70 32.73
CA SER A 42 -11.88 -25.45 33.67
C SER A 42 -12.36 -24.48 34.77
N SER A 43 -13.66 -24.31 34.99
CA SER A 43 -14.55 -25.07 35.89
C SER A 43 -14.60 -24.51 37.32
N SER A 44 -15.78 -24.02 37.71
CA SER A 44 -16.26 -23.87 39.10
C SER A 44 -17.79 -24.06 39.02
N SER A 45 -18.35 -25.21 39.38
CA SER A 45 -18.68 -25.69 40.74
C SER A 45 -19.62 -24.74 41.51
N MET A 46 -20.92 -25.06 41.54
CA MET A 46 -21.72 -25.18 42.77
C MET A 46 -23.07 -25.84 42.46
N CYS A 47 -23.46 -26.77 43.33
CA CYS A 47 -24.67 -27.60 43.31
C CYS A 47 -25.95 -26.80 43.67
N CYS A 48 -27.10 -27.28 43.19
CA CYS A 48 -28.25 -27.71 44.00
C CYS A 48 -29.26 -28.43 43.10
N ASP A 49 -29.70 -29.60 43.54
CA ASP A 49 -30.79 -30.40 42.98
C ASP A 49 -32.15 -29.69 43.19
N ASP A 50 -33.05 -29.79 42.21
CA ASP A 50 -34.47 -30.05 42.47
C ASP A 50 -35.20 -30.51 41.20
N VAL A 51 -35.98 -31.58 41.38
CA VAL A 51 -36.68 -32.34 40.35
C VAL A 51 -38.11 -31.83 40.23
N HIS A 52 -38.54 -31.46 39.01
CA HIS A 52 -39.94 -31.62 38.60
C HIS A 52 -40.06 -31.79 37.06
N PRO A 53 -40.88 -32.73 36.56
CA PRO A 53 -41.05 -33.00 35.14
C PRO A 53 -42.22 -32.22 34.53
N HIS A 54 -42.20 -32.11 33.19
CA HIS A 54 -43.25 -31.61 32.28
C HIS A 54 -43.39 -30.09 32.10
N PHE A 55 -42.87 -29.58 30.98
CA PHE A 55 -43.70 -29.18 29.82
C PHE A 55 -42.77 -28.85 28.63
N HIS A 56 -42.56 -29.80 27.72
CA HIS A 56 -42.06 -29.48 26.39
C HIS A 56 -43.21 -28.85 25.59
N GLN A 57 -43.34 -27.53 25.67
CA GLN A 57 -44.06 -26.80 24.64
C GLN A 57 -43.11 -26.66 23.46
N GLN A 58 -43.16 -27.64 22.54
CA GLN A 58 -42.66 -27.46 21.18
C GLN A 58 -43.48 -26.33 20.57
N THR A 59 -42.97 -25.11 20.65
CA THR A 59 -43.39 -24.05 19.75
C THR A 59 -42.90 -24.44 18.37
N ASN A 60 -43.76 -25.15 17.63
CA ASN A 60 -43.68 -25.29 16.18
C ASN A 60 -43.84 -23.90 15.56
N HIS A 61 -42.81 -23.06 15.67
CA HIS A 61 -42.68 -21.93 14.77
C HIS A 61 -42.43 -22.52 13.37
N PRO A 62 -43.31 -22.28 12.40
CA PRO A 62 -43.00 -22.63 11.02
C PRO A 62 -41.69 -21.96 10.66
N ALA A 63 -40.74 -22.73 10.13
CA ALA A 63 -39.48 -22.21 9.64
C ALA A 63 -39.76 -20.98 8.78
N PRO A 64 -39.06 -19.84 8.99
CA PRO A 64 -39.32 -18.63 8.24
C PRO A 64 -39.23 -18.99 6.75
N GLN A 65 -40.36 -18.85 6.06
CA GLN A 65 -40.44 -19.10 4.62
C GLN A 65 -39.32 -18.31 3.96
N SER A 66 -38.39 -19.02 3.31
CA SER A 66 -37.26 -18.40 2.65
C SER A 66 -37.81 -17.42 1.61
N LEU A 67 -37.61 -16.12 1.85
CA LEU A 67 -37.93 -15.07 0.90
C LEU A 67 -37.40 -15.48 -0.48
N PRO A 68 -38.17 -15.29 -1.56
CA PRO A 68 -37.70 -15.61 -2.90
C PRO A 68 -36.39 -14.87 -3.19
N SER A 69 -35.32 -15.63 -3.41
CA SER A 69 -34.00 -15.06 -3.69
C SER A 69 -33.95 -14.59 -5.13
N LEU A 70 -33.49 -13.35 -5.35
CA LEU A 70 -33.19 -12.85 -6.69
C LEU A 70 -32.20 -13.79 -7.39
N PRO A 71 -32.44 -14.14 -8.68
CA PRO A 71 -31.46 -14.84 -9.50
C PRO A 71 -30.12 -14.11 -9.52
N PHE A 72 -29.02 -14.86 -9.49
CA PHE A 72 -27.68 -14.29 -9.36
C PHE A 72 -27.34 -13.31 -10.51
N ASP A 73 -27.79 -13.58 -11.74
CA ASP A 73 -27.57 -12.70 -12.89
C ASP A 73 -28.25 -11.32 -12.74
N LEU A 74 -29.35 -11.24 -11.99
CA LEU A 74 -29.97 -9.94 -11.68
C LEU A 74 -29.18 -9.22 -10.58
N ILE A 75 -28.65 -9.95 -9.61
CA ILE A 75 -27.79 -9.40 -8.55
C ILE A 75 -26.52 -8.79 -9.17
N THR A 76 -25.87 -9.48 -10.11
CA THR A 76 -24.66 -8.98 -10.78
C THR A 76 -24.95 -7.75 -11.63
N ARG A 77 -26.10 -7.67 -12.32
CA ARG A 77 -26.53 -6.46 -13.03
C ARG A 77 -26.74 -5.27 -12.07
N ILE A 78 -27.39 -5.49 -10.92
CA ILE A 78 -27.57 -4.43 -9.92
C ILE A 78 -26.20 -3.96 -9.39
N ILE A 79 -25.28 -4.90 -9.14
CA ILE A 79 -23.90 -4.58 -8.75
C ILE A 79 -23.20 -3.76 -9.83
N ASP A 80 -23.46 -4.07 -11.10
CA ASP A 80 -22.79 -3.40 -12.21
C ASP A 80 -23.16 -1.93 -12.36
N GLU A 81 -24.40 -1.58 -12.01
CA GLU A 81 -24.92 -0.22 -11.95
C GLU A 81 -24.51 0.53 -10.67
N CYS A 82 -23.95 -0.16 -9.67
CA CYS A 82 -23.55 0.50 -8.44
C CYS A 82 -22.29 1.37 -8.64
N PRO A 83 -22.15 2.46 -7.87
CA PRO A 83 -20.90 3.23 -7.77
C PRO A 83 -19.68 2.33 -7.46
N VAL A 84 -18.48 2.64 -7.98
CA VAL A 84 -17.26 1.84 -7.75
C VAL A 84 -16.96 1.64 -6.27
N LYS A 85 -17.24 2.65 -5.43
CA LYS A 85 -17.15 2.52 -3.96
C LYS A 85 -17.95 1.32 -3.46
N GLN A 86 -19.20 1.20 -3.90
CA GLN A 86 -20.09 0.13 -3.47
C GLN A 86 -19.68 -1.20 -4.07
N GLN A 87 -19.26 -1.24 -5.34
CA GLN A 87 -18.70 -2.45 -5.95
C GLN A 87 -17.53 -3.00 -5.13
N ILE A 88 -16.58 -2.15 -4.73
CA ILE A 88 -15.44 -2.53 -3.89
C ILE A 88 -15.90 -3.09 -2.54
N ARG A 89 -16.88 -2.46 -1.88
CA ARG A 89 -17.42 -2.92 -0.58
C ARG A 89 -18.15 -4.24 -0.72
N MET A 90 -18.93 -4.44 -1.78
CA MET A 90 -19.72 -5.65 -1.99
C MET A 90 -18.87 -6.92 -2.16
N ARG A 91 -17.58 -6.79 -2.47
CA ARG A 91 -16.63 -7.92 -2.53
C ARG A 91 -16.53 -8.74 -1.24
N ILE A 92 -16.94 -8.19 -0.09
CA ILE A 92 -16.91 -8.92 1.19
C ILE A 92 -18.19 -9.72 1.46
N VAL A 93 -19.25 -9.52 0.66
CA VAL A 93 -20.58 -10.11 0.91
C VAL A 93 -20.60 -11.61 0.62
N SER A 94 -20.05 -12.03 -0.52
CA SER A 94 -19.97 -13.44 -0.87
C SER A 94 -18.82 -13.71 -1.86
N ARG A 95 -18.39 -14.98 -1.97
CA ARG A 95 -17.36 -15.38 -2.93
C ARG A 95 -17.77 -15.13 -4.38
N ALA A 96 -19.04 -15.38 -4.71
CA ALA A 96 -19.56 -15.18 -6.06
C ALA A 96 -19.59 -13.69 -6.43
N VAL A 97 -20.05 -12.82 -5.53
CA VAL A 97 -20.00 -11.36 -5.73
C VAL A 97 -18.56 -10.87 -5.86
N LYS A 98 -17.65 -11.37 -5.01
CA LYS A 98 -16.23 -11.05 -5.10
C LYS A 98 -15.65 -11.39 -6.47
N GLN A 99 -15.91 -12.60 -6.97
CA GLN A 99 -15.41 -13.06 -8.27
C GLN A 99 -15.97 -12.23 -9.42
N HIS A 100 -17.27 -11.90 -9.41
CA HIS A 100 -17.89 -11.03 -10.41
C HIS A 100 -17.23 -9.64 -10.45
N VAL A 101 -17.11 -9.00 -9.28
CA VAL A 101 -16.49 -7.68 -9.18
C VAL A 101 -15.01 -7.74 -9.56
N GLU A 102 -14.25 -8.75 -9.11
CA GLU A 102 -12.84 -8.91 -9.48
C GLU A 102 -12.65 -9.15 -10.99
N ALA A 103 -13.52 -9.95 -11.62
CA ALA A 103 -13.50 -10.14 -13.06
C ALA A 103 -13.76 -8.82 -13.82
N LYS A 104 -14.70 -8.00 -13.35
CA LYS A 104 -14.94 -6.67 -13.93
C LYS A 104 -13.76 -5.73 -13.75
N LEU A 105 -13.26 -5.60 -12.53
CA LEU A 105 -12.15 -4.71 -12.20
C LEU A 105 -10.81 -5.19 -12.78
N SER A 106 -10.70 -6.47 -13.19
CA SER A 106 -9.51 -6.99 -13.88
C SER A 106 -9.25 -6.36 -15.25
N LYS A 107 -10.26 -5.68 -15.82
CA LYS A 107 -10.12 -4.92 -17.07
C LYS A 107 -9.32 -3.61 -16.88
N VAL A 108 -9.13 -3.17 -15.64
CA VAL A 108 -8.28 -2.01 -15.34
C VAL A 108 -6.83 -2.44 -15.39
N THR A 109 -6.07 -1.81 -16.29
CA THR A 109 -4.65 -2.12 -16.52
C THR A 109 -3.74 -0.95 -16.14
N GLU A 110 -4.30 0.24 -15.91
CA GLU A 110 -3.54 1.43 -15.54
C GLU A 110 -4.03 2.02 -14.21
N MET A 111 -3.10 2.57 -13.43
CA MET A 111 -3.40 3.26 -12.19
C MET A 111 -2.66 4.59 -12.08
N ASP A 112 -3.39 5.66 -11.77
CA ASP A 112 -2.81 6.97 -11.43
C ASP A 112 -3.24 7.39 -10.02
N VAL A 113 -2.30 7.63 -9.11
CA VAL A 113 -2.58 8.03 -7.72
C VAL A 113 -1.86 9.32 -7.39
N ARG A 114 -2.62 10.36 -7.08
CA ARG A 114 -2.10 11.70 -6.80
C ARG A 114 -2.45 12.17 -5.40
N LYS A 115 -1.55 12.94 -4.83
CA LYS A 115 -1.81 13.75 -3.65
C LYS A 115 -2.16 15.17 -4.10
N ASP A 116 -3.45 15.49 -4.11
CA ASP A 116 -4.00 16.77 -4.55
C ASP A 116 -5.28 17.08 -3.76
N ASP A 117 -5.75 18.31 -3.86
CA ASP A 117 -7.00 18.77 -3.24
C ASP A 117 -8.19 17.98 -3.79
N VAL A 118 -8.85 17.22 -2.91
CA VAL A 118 -9.96 16.35 -3.27
C VAL A 118 -11.18 17.18 -3.71
N GLU A 119 -11.33 18.40 -3.19
CA GLU A 119 -12.49 19.27 -3.45
C GLU A 119 -12.57 19.69 -4.93
N LYS A 120 -11.44 19.69 -5.66
CA LYS A 120 -11.40 19.91 -7.11
C LYS A 120 -12.12 18.83 -7.93
N PHE A 121 -12.31 17.65 -7.34
CA PHE A 121 -12.84 16.46 -7.99
C PHE A 121 -14.22 16.08 -7.45
N VAL A 122 -14.50 16.35 -6.17
CA VAL A 122 -15.80 16.11 -5.56
C VAL A 122 -16.87 16.95 -6.27
N GLY A 123 -17.96 16.30 -6.69
CA GLY A 123 -19.05 16.94 -7.44
C GLY A 123 -18.96 16.78 -8.96
N ARG A 124 -17.87 16.22 -9.49
CA ARG A 124 -17.82 15.75 -10.88
C ARG A 124 -18.50 14.38 -10.97
N GLU A 125 -19.29 14.16 -12.02
CA GLU A 125 -20.14 12.95 -12.18
C GLU A 125 -19.35 11.63 -12.12
N ASP A 126 -18.08 11.64 -12.53
CA ASP A 126 -17.22 10.47 -12.63
C ASP A 126 -16.40 10.19 -11.36
N TRP A 127 -16.39 11.10 -10.37
CA TRP A 127 -15.60 10.98 -9.15
C TRP A 127 -16.45 10.62 -7.93
N GLN A 128 -15.93 9.71 -7.11
CA GLN A 128 -16.62 9.20 -5.93
C GLN A 128 -15.71 9.23 -4.71
N LEU A 129 -16.23 9.74 -3.60
CA LEU A 129 -15.52 9.70 -2.31
C LEU A 129 -15.55 8.29 -1.72
N LEU A 130 -14.37 7.66 -1.60
CA LEU A 130 -14.19 6.42 -0.84
C LEU A 130 -14.20 6.71 0.67
N GLN A 131 -13.53 7.79 1.07
CA GLN A 131 -13.47 8.34 2.41
C GLN A 131 -13.40 9.87 2.31
N ASP A 132 -13.51 10.57 3.44
CA ASP A 132 -13.48 12.04 3.53
C ASP A 132 -12.35 12.69 2.72
N GLN A 133 -11.17 12.07 2.67
CA GLN A 133 -10.00 12.63 1.97
C GLN A 133 -9.54 11.78 0.79
N VAL A 134 -10.33 10.79 0.34
CA VAL A 134 -9.93 9.87 -0.75
C VAL A 134 -11.04 9.78 -1.78
N ALA A 135 -10.75 10.21 -3.01
CA ALA A 135 -11.64 10.07 -4.16
C ALA A 135 -11.10 9.06 -5.17
N VAL A 136 -12.01 8.41 -5.89
CA VAL A 136 -11.71 7.47 -6.96
C VAL A 136 -12.56 7.75 -8.18
N CYS A 137 -11.98 7.48 -9.35
CA CYS A 137 -12.67 7.48 -10.63
C CYS A 137 -12.13 6.32 -11.48
N ILE A 138 -12.98 5.67 -12.27
CA ILE A 138 -12.55 4.72 -13.29
C ILE A 138 -12.94 5.29 -14.65
N GLN A 139 -11.96 5.50 -15.52
CA GLN A 139 -12.16 5.94 -16.89
C GLN A 139 -11.54 4.89 -17.81
N LYS A 140 -12.38 4.20 -18.60
CA LYS A 140 -11.95 3.08 -19.46
C LYS A 140 -11.23 1.99 -18.64
N ASP A 141 -9.95 1.79 -18.90
CA ASP A 141 -9.03 0.84 -18.28
C ASP A 141 -8.07 1.49 -17.27
N THR A 142 -8.25 2.77 -16.96
CA THR A 142 -7.47 3.50 -15.97
C THR A 142 -8.29 3.75 -14.70
N VAL A 143 -7.76 3.35 -13.55
CA VAL A 143 -8.26 3.80 -12.24
C VAL A 143 -7.45 4.99 -11.75
N LYS A 144 -8.14 6.03 -11.30
CA LYS A 144 -7.53 7.24 -10.75
C LYS A 144 -7.92 7.41 -9.30
N PHE A 145 -6.95 7.72 -8.47
CA PHE A 145 -7.15 8.05 -7.06
C PHE A 145 -6.57 9.44 -6.78
N VAL A 146 -7.32 10.22 -6.01
CA VAL A 146 -6.84 11.48 -5.45
C VAL A 146 -6.98 11.40 -3.94
N VAL A 147 -5.92 11.78 -3.24
CA VAL A 147 -5.92 11.88 -1.78
C VAL A 147 -5.48 13.25 -1.31
N ASP A 148 -6.24 13.84 -0.40
CA ASP A 148 -5.98 15.17 0.11
C ASP A 148 -4.74 15.19 1.03
N SER A 149 -4.11 16.36 1.12
CA SER A 149 -3.00 16.59 2.06
C SER A 149 -3.41 16.50 3.53
N ARG A 150 -4.71 16.62 3.82
CA ARG A 150 -5.33 16.48 5.14
C ARG A 150 -5.73 15.03 5.48
N TRP A 151 -5.25 14.04 4.73
CA TRP A 151 -5.53 12.63 4.99
C TRP A 151 -5.34 12.24 6.46
N THR A 152 -6.20 11.35 6.96
CA THR A 152 -6.10 10.76 8.30
C THR A 152 -5.50 9.37 8.23
N ALA A 153 -5.19 8.76 9.39
CA ALA A 153 -4.80 7.34 9.44
C ALA A 153 -5.83 6.45 8.72
N ARG A 154 -7.14 6.74 8.86
CA ARG A 154 -8.20 5.97 8.19
C ARG A 154 -8.17 6.12 6.68
N ASP A 155 -7.86 7.31 6.18
CA ASP A 155 -7.72 7.58 4.74
C ASP A 155 -6.55 6.79 4.15
N THR A 156 -5.41 6.74 4.84
CA THR A 156 -4.23 5.97 4.37
C THR A 156 -4.54 4.48 4.23
N VAL A 157 -5.23 3.89 5.21
CA VAL A 157 -5.69 2.49 5.16
C VAL A 157 -6.69 2.29 4.04
N THR A 158 -7.62 3.23 3.86
CA THR A 158 -8.64 3.15 2.80
C THR A 158 -8.00 3.20 1.42
N LEU A 159 -7.06 4.12 1.18
CA LEU A 159 -6.35 4.27 -0.08
C LEU A 159 -5.56 3.01 -0.43
N VAL A 160 -4.75 2.49 0.50
CA VAL A 160 -3.97 1.26 0.29
C VAL A 160 -4.87 0.07 0.02
N GLY A 161 -5.95 -0.07 0.80
CA GLY A 161 -6.94 -1.14 0.61
C GLY A 161 -7.63 -1.06 -0.75
N ALA A 162 -7.93 0.15 -1.23
CA ALA A 162 -8.53 0.37 -2.55
C ALA A 162 -7.54 0.07 -3.69
N MET A 163 -6.29 0.53 -3.61
CA MET A 163 -5.25 0.20 -4.59
C MET A 163 -5.00 -1.31 -4.68
N ALA A 164 -5.03 -2.02 -3.54
CA ALA A 164 -4.83 -3.46 -3.48
C ALA A 164 -5.89 -4.28 -4.26
N VAL A 165 -7.07 -3.70 -4.55
CA VAL A 165 -8.11 -4.34 -5.36
C VAL A 165 -7.65 -4.52 -6.81
N PHE A 166 -6.89 -3.56 -7.34
CA PHE A 166 -6.49 -3.52 -8.75
C PHE A 166 -5.11 -4.16 -9.01
N ARG A 167 -4.30 -4.33 -7.95
CA ARG A 167 -2.85 -4.58 -8.02
C ARG A 167 -2.39 -5.73 -8.94
N LYS A 168 -3.22 -6.75 -9.17
CA LYS A 168 -2.83 -7.97 -9.88
C LYS A 168 -2.74 -7.82 -11.40
N ASN A 169 -3.52 -6.91 -11.99
CA ASN A 169 -3.69 -6.79 -13.44
C ASN A 169 -3.09 -5.48 -14.01
N LEU A 170 -2.46 -4.67 -13.16
CA LEU A 170 -1.86 -3.41 -13.58
C LEU A 170 -0.60 -3.67 -14.42
N LEU A 171 -0.53 -2.99 -15.55
CA LEU A 171 0.61 -2.93 -16.46
C LEU A 171 1.38 -1.62 -16.32
N SER A 172 0.66 -0.51 -16.06
CA SER A 172 1.24 0.82 -15.87
C SER A 172 0.74 1.48 -14.58
N VAL A 173 1.65 2.08 -13.82
CA VAL A 173 1.34 2.76 -12.57
C VAL A 173 2.06 4.10 -12.48
N SER A 174 1.32 5.14 -12.10
CA SER A 174 1.81 6.50 -11.91
C SER A 174 1.43 7.00 -10.52
N ILE A 175 2.40 7.32 -9.67
CA ILE A 175 2.15 7.68 -8.26
C ILE A 175 3.01 8.84 -7.80
N ASP A 176 2.53 9.59 -6.82
CA ASP A 176 3.34 10.62 -6.14
C ASP A 176 4.25 9.99 -5.07
N ALA A 177 5.37 10.64 -4.76
CA ALA A 177 6.37 10.16 -3.81
C ALA A 177 5.81 9.76 -2.43
N PRO A 178 4.91 10.53 -1.79
CA PRO A 178 4.29 10.09 -0.53
C PRO A 178 3.45 8.81 -0.66
N ILE A 179 2.89 8.54 -1.84
CA ILE A 179 2.12 7.33 -2.11
C ILE A 179 3.05 6.14 -2.35
N ALA A 180 4.20 6.37 -3.01
CA ALA A 180 5.24 5.34 -3.14
C ALA A 180 5.72 4.87 -1.77
N GLU A 181 6.02 5.80 -0.85
CA GLU A 181 6.38 5.48 0.54
C GLU A 181 5.26 4.70 1.24
N LEU A 182 4.01 5.14 1.10
CA LEU A 182 2.84 4.50 1.71
C LEU A 182 2.69 3.03 1.31
N ILE A 183 2.94 2.71 0.03
CA ILE A 183 2.89 1.33 -0.47
C ILE A 183 4.01 0.49 0.16
N VAL A 184 5.23 1.01 0.22
CA VAL A 184 6.38 0.34 0.85
C VAL A 184 6.08 0.07 2.33
N VAL A 185 5.56 1.05 3.05
CA VAL A 185 5.16 0.93 4.46
C VAL A 185 4.04 -0.09 4.66
N SER A 186 3.08 -0.18 3.74
CA SER A 186 2.00 -1.17 3.84
C SER A 186 2.49 -2.62 3.79
N LEU A 187 3.68 -2.83 3.22
CA LEU A 187 4.36 -4.10 3.17
C LEU A 187 5.33 -4.29 4.34
N SER A 188 5.56 -3.25 5.16
CA SER A 188 6.53 -3.25 6.24
C SER A 188 5.97 -3.76 7.57
N VAL A 189 6.84 -4.09 8.55
CA VAL A 189 6.43 -4.46 9.92
C VAL A 189 5.93 -3.26 10.73
N LEU A 190 6.21 -2.03 10.27
CA LEU A 190 5.79 -0.80 10.93
C LEU A 190 4.26 -0.67 10.91
N GLY A 191 3.66 -0.96 9.76
CA GLY A 191 2.24 -0.77 9.49
C GLY A 191 1.82 0.69 9.34
N LEU A 192 0.66 0.89 8.71
CA LEU A 192 0.18 2.21 8.28
C LEU A 192 -0.10 3.18 9.44
N ASN A 193 -0.66 2.70 10.56
CA ASN A 193 -1.01 3.56 11.69
C ASN A 193 0.22 4.17 12.37
N ARG A 194 1.29 3.37 12.56
CA ARG A 194 2.54 3.86 13.17
C ARG A 194 3.28 4.81 12.23
N TRP A 195 3.30 4.50 10.94
CA TRP A 195 3.83 5.42 9.94
C TRP A 195 3.07 6.74 9.90
N TYR A 196 1.73 6.72 9.96
CA TYR A 196 0.95 7.95 10.00
C TYR A 196 1.29 8.80 11.25
N ALA A 197 1.40 8.17 12.42
CA ALA A 197 1.84 8.86 13.64
C ALA A 197 3.25 9.46 13.49
N PHE A 198 4.17 8.74 12.85
CA PHE A 198 5.51 9.24 12.53
C PHE A 198 5.46 10.46 11.58
N GLN A 199 4.64 10.42 10.53
CA GLN A 199 4.44 11.57 9.64
C GLN A 199 3.90 12.80 10.39
N CYS A 200 2.96 12.60 11.33
CA CYS A 200 2.47 13.68 12.19
C CYS A 200 3.59 14.26 13.07
N TYR A 201 4.42 13.40 13.66
CA TYR A 201 5.57 13.81 14.46
C TYR A 201 6.58 14.64 13.64
N MET A 202 6.96 14.16 12.45
CA MET A 202 7.87 14.87 11.55
C MET A 202 7.33 16.25 11.16
N LYS A 203 6.03 16.33 10.87
CA LYS A 203 5.35 17.59 10.56
C LYS A 203 5.32 18.55 11.74
N ALA A 204 5.11 18.05 12.96
CA ALA A 204 5.05 18.88 14.16
C ALA A 204 6.41 19.49 14.53
N LEU A 205 7.51 18.80 14.23
CA LEU A 205 8.87 19.25 14.53
C LEU A 205 9.51 20.08 13.40
N ASP A 206 8.81 20.29 12.29
CA ASP A 206 9.38 20.79 11.03
C ASP A 206 10.66 20.05 10.62
N ALA A 207 10.75 18.77 11.02
CA ALA A 207 11.95 17.97 10.95
C ALA A 207 12.12 17.31 9.58
N PHE A 208 11.51 17.87 8.52
CA PHE A 208 11.51 17.26 7.18
C PHE A 208 12.90 17.08 6.58
N ASP A 209 13.86 17.89 7.05
CA ASP A 209 15.29 17.85 6.69
C ASP A 209 16.18 17.20 7.76
N ALA A 210 15.63 16.85 8.94
CA ALA A 210 16.38 16.13 9.94
C ALA A 210 16.47 14.65 9.54
N ASP A 211 17.66 14.05 9.67
CA ASP A 211 17.91 12.62 9.45
C ASP A 211 17.26 11.79 10.59
N VAL A 212 15.93 11.90 10.74
CA VAL A 212 15.11 11.09 11.65
C VAL A 212 14.58 9.90 10.85
N HIS A 213 15.06 8.71 11.21
CA HIS A 213 14.80 7.48 10.47
C HIS A 213 14.12 6.45 11.36
N LEU A 214 13.26 5.63 10.76
CA LEU A 214 12.64 4.48 11.41
C LEU A 214 13.23 3.20 10.83
N GLU A 215 14.19 2.59 11.51
CA GLU A 215 14.79 1.34 11.06
C GLU A 215 13.85 0.15 11.37
N CYS A 216 13.41 -0.55 10.33
CA CYS A 216 12.54 -1.71 10.43
C CYS A 216 13.29 -2.98 10.02
N ASP A 217 12.92 -4.11 10.63
CA ASP A 217 13.45 -5.42 10.26
C ASP A 217 13.08 -5.82 8.84
N ASP A 218 13.97 -6.60 8.22
CA ASP A 218 13.81 -7.18 6.90
C ASP A 218 12.60 -8.13 6.83
N ILE A 219 11.83 -8.05 5.74
CA ILE A 219 10.62 -8.86 5.57
C ILE A 219 10.83 -10.00 4.61
N GLN A 220 10.39 -11.18 5.04
CA GLN A 220 10.34 -12.37 4.22
C GLN A 220 8.90 -12.60 3.74
N SER A 221 8.54 -11.94 2.64
CA SER A 221 7.32 -12.24 1.88
C SER A 221 7.70 -12.79 0.51
N SER A 222 6.92 -13.73 0.00
CA SER A 222 7.08 -14.24 -1.38
C SER A 222 6.15 -13.54 -2.37
N GLU A 223 5.13 -12.81 -1.89
CA GLU A 223 4.14 -12.20 -2.77
C GLU A 223 4.56 -10.77 -3.17
N VAL A 224 4.68 -10.56 -4.47
CA VAL A 224 4.95 -9.25 -5.07
C VAL A 224 3.66 -8.44 -5.14
N TYR A 225 3.69 -7.17 -4.70
CA TYR A 225 2.52 -6.30 -4.68
C TYR A 225 1.97 -6.03 -6.09
N TRP A 226 2.83 -5.66 -7.03
CA TRP A 226 2.55 -5.45 -8.44
C TRP A 226 3.28 -6.48 -9.32
N PRO A 227 2.72 -7.67 -9.51
CA PRO A 227 3.40 -8.75 -10.21
C PRO A 227 3.55 -8.51 -11.72
N GLN A 228 2.62 -7.77 -12.33
CA GLN A 228 2.52 -7.61 -13.79
C GLN A 228 2.95 -6.24 -14.32
N VAL A 229 3.24 -5.29 -13.43
CA VAL A 229 3.60 -3.92 -13.83
C VAL A 229 4.88 -3.91 -14.64
N ARG A 230 4.85 -3.16 -15.73
CA ARG A 230 5.94 -2.97 -16.70
C ARG A 230 6.40 -1.52 -16.73
N GLU A 231 5.48 -0.59 -16.50
CA GLU A 231 5.77 0.84 -16.47
C GLU A 231 5.47 1.43 -15.09
N ILE A 232 6.46 2.07 -14.49
CA ILE A 232 6.32 2.78 -13.23
C ILE A 232 6.71 4.24 -13.46
N THR A 233 5.87 5.16 -13.05
CA THR A 233 6.18 6.57 -12.98
C THR A 233 6.02 7.05 -11.55
N VAL A 234 7.08 7.64 -11.00
CA VAL A 234 7.06 8.28 -9.69
C VAL A 234 7.22 9.78 -9.90
N ARG A 235 6.29 10.55 -9.33
CA ARG A 235 6.29 12.01 -9.37
C ARG A 235 6.71 12.54 -8.01
N THR A 236 7.59 13.52 -7.99
CA THR A 236 8.05 14.16 -6.76
C THR A 236 8.31 15.63 -6.98
N THR A 237 8.24 16.40 -5.90
CA THR A 237 8.84 17.74 -5.79
C THR A 237 10.07 17.67 -4.87
N PRO A 238 10.91 18.71 -4.80
CA PRO A 238 11.98 18.83 -3.82
C PRO A 238 11.52 18.58 -2.39
N GLN A 239 10.36 19.12 -2.00
CA GLN A 239 9.79 18.98 -0.66
C GLN A 239 9.30 17.56 -0.36
N GLN A 240 9.00 16.78 -1.41
CA GLN A 240 8.55 15.40 -1.28
C GLN A 240 9.67 14.36 -1.43
N ALA A 241 10.87 14.78 -1.84
CA ALA A 241 11.97 13.86 -2.15
C ALA A 241 12.39 13.01 -0.94
N ASN A 242 12.23 13.51 0.28
CA ASN A 242 12.52 12.77 1.51
C ASN A 242 11.65 11.50 1.67
N HIS A 243 10.40 11.50 1.17
CA HIS A 243 9.53 10.32 1.14
C HIS A 243 10.18 9.18 0.35
N LEU A 244 10.86 9.51 -0.75
CA LEU A 244 11.56 8.53 -1.58
C LEU A 244 12.83 7.99 -0.92
N ALA A 245 13.51 8.78 -0.09
CA ALA A 245 14.69 8.30 0.63
C ALA A 245 14.34 7.31 1.74
N ARG A 246 13.25 7.58 2.48
CA ARG A 246 12.82 6.78 3.64
C ARG A 246 12.36 5.37 3.27
N VAL A 247 12.12 5.06 2.00
CA VAL A 247 11.76 3.70 1.58
C VAL A 247 12.82 2.66 1.99
N LEU A 248 14.08 3.08 2.15
CA LEU A 248 15.17 2.24 2.63
C LEU A 248 15.02 1.84 4.10
N ASP A 249 14.34 2.66 4.89
CA ASP A 249 14.27 2.48 6.35
C ASP A 249 13.25 1.39 6.71
N TYR A 250 12.31 1.06 5.81
CA TYR A 250 11.20 0.15 6.08
C TYR A 250 11.50 -1.35 5.94
N GLY A 251 12.74 -1.76 5.65
CA GLY A 251 13.10 -3.19 5.52
C GLY A 251 12.40 -3.91 4.36
N VAL A 252 11.81 -3.15 3.41
CA VAL A 252 11.07 -3.67 2.26
C VAL A 252 11.91 -3.49 1.00
N ARG A 253 12.29 -4.61 0.39
CA ARG A 253 13.04 -4.62 -0.86
C ARG A 253 12.11 -4.32 -2.05
N CYS A 254 12.63 -3.67 -3.08
CA CYS A 254 11.85 -3.31 -4.27
C CYS A 254 11.22 -4.52 -4.99
N ASN A 255 11.83 -5.71 -4.92
CA ASN A 255 11.28 -6.93 -5.51
C ASN A 255 10.01 -7.45 -4.81
N LEU A 256 9.67 -6.93 -3.63
CA LEU A 256 8.37 -7.15 -3.00
C LEU A 256 7.30 -6.18 -3.50
N VAL A 257 7.70 -5.03 -4.05
CA VAL A 257 6.79 -4.03 -4.62
C VAL A 257 6.48 -4.38 -6.07
N PHE A 258 7.50 -4.64 -6.90
CA PHE A 258 7.35 -4.96 -8.32
C PHE A 258 8.40 -5.95 -8.80
N ASN A 259 8.07 -6.71 -9.85
CA ASN A 259 9.04 -7.62 -10.46
C ASN A 259 10.00 -6.86 -11.40
N ARG A 260 11.25 -6.69 -10.97
CA ARG A 260 12.30 -5.98 -11.72
C ARG A 260 12.55 -6.53 -13.13
N ILE A 261 12.31 -7.83 -13.35
CA ILE A 261 12.49 -8.44 -14.67
C ILE A 261 11.43 -7.93 -15.65
N ASN A 262 10.21 -7.67 -15.16
CA ASN A 262 9.08 -7.25 -15.98
C ASN A 262 9.10 -5.74 -16.30
N ILE A 263 9.86 -4.94 -15.55
CA ILE A 263 9.92 -3.50 -15.74
C ILE A 263 10.58 -3.21 -17.09
N LEU A 264 9.81 -2.58 -17.98
CA LEU A 264 10.27 -2.05 -19.26
C LEU A 264 10.65 -0.58 -19.12
N LEU A 265 10.02 0.15 -18.19
CA LEU A 265 10.28 1.56 -18.00
C LEU A 265 10.00 2.03 -16.57
N PHE A 266 10.94 2.76 -16.00
CA PHE A 266 10.85 3.39 -14.70
C PHE A 266 11.18 4.88 -14.85
N ARG A 267 10.17 5.74 -14.73
CA ARG A 267 10.30 7.20 -14.82
C ARG A 267 10.25 7.83 -13.44
N LEU A 268 11.17 8.76 -13.19
CA LEU A 268 11.16 9.64 -12.03
C LEU A 268 11.04 11.09 -12.51
N PHE A 269 9.87 11.69 -12.31
CA PHE A 269 9.62 13.09 -12.62
C PHE A 269 9.83 13.95 -11.38
N VAL A 270 10.76 14.89 -11.47
CA VAL A 270 11.06 15.87 -10.43
C VAL A 270 10.54 17.22 -10.91
N TYR A 271 9.39 17.64 -10.39
CA TYR A 271 8.82 18.95 -10.67
C TYR A 271 9.49 20.04 -9.85
N ASP A 272 9.45 21.28 -10.32
CA ASP A 272 10.07 22.45 -9.66
C ASP A 272 11.60 22.31 -9.55
N SER A 273 12.21 22.00 -10.69
CA SER A 273 13.63 21.66 -10.83
C SER A 273 14.61 22.77 -10.42
N GLN A 274 14.15 24.01 -10.35
CA GLN A 274 14.98 25.15 -9.95
C GLN A 274 15.44 25.05 -8.49
N CYS A 275 14.78 24.21 -7.68
CA CYS A 275 15.03 24.07 -6.24
C CYS A 275 15.84 22.83 -5.85
N THR A 276 16.66 22.27 -6.76
CA THR A 276 17.37 21.00 -6.49
C THR A 276 18.60 21.21 -5.60
N SER A 277 18.43 21.01 -4.28
CA SER A 277 19.52 21.06 -3.31
C SER A 277 20.37 19.76 -3.29
N LYS A 278 21.56 19.80 -2.65
CA LYS A 278 22.38 18.60 -2.42
C LYS A 278 21.63 17.52 -1.62
N ILE A 279 20.73 17.93 -0.73
CA ILE A 279 19.90 17.04 0.09
C ILE A 279 18.89 16.31 -0.82
N VAL A 280 18.21 17.04 -1.70
CA VAL A 280 17.30 16.46 -2.70
C VAL A 280 18.03 15.47 -3.59
N ALA A 281 19.21 15.85 -4.12
CA ALA A 281 20.02 14.94 -4.94
C ALA A 281 20.40 13.64 -4.18
N ARG A 282 20.75 13.74 -2.89
CA ARG A 282 21.01 12.58 -2.02
C ARG A 282 19.76 11.71 -1.87
N HIS A 283 18.60 12.30 -1.65
CA HIS A 283 17.34 11.55 -1.52
C HIS A 283 16.96 10.80 -2.80
N LEU A 284 17.07 11.46 -3.96
CA LEU A 284 16.82 10.83 -5.26
C LEU A 284 17.81 9.69 -5.53
N TYR A 285 19.08 9.87 -5.18
CA TYR A 285 20.09 8.81 -5.28
C TYR A 285 19.75 7.59 -4.40
N ASN A 286 19.36 7.82 -3.15
CA ASN A 286 18.96 6.74 -2.24
C ASN A 286 17.78 5.93 -2.79
N PHE A 287 16.76 6.61 -3.31
CA PHE A 287 15.62 5.97 -3.96
C PHE A 287 16.03 5.17 -5.20
N ARG A 288 16.89 5.76 -6.04
CA ARG A 288 17.46 5.12 -7.22
C ARG A 288 18.20 3.82 -6.86
N CYS A 289 18.98 3.83 -5.77
CA CYS A 289 19.64 2.65 -5.23
C CYS A 289 18.63 1.60 -4.75
N TRP A 290 17.59 2.00 -4.01
CA TRP A 290 16.54 1.08 -3.54
C TRP A 290 15.78 0.41 -4.69
N ALA A 291 15.36 1.20 -5.68
CA ALA A 291 14.68 0.69 -6.88
C ALA A 291 15.58 -0.26 -7.69
N GLY A 292 16.89 -0.24 -7.45
CA GLY A 292 17.87 -1.08 -8.12
C GLY A 292 18.15 -0.59 -9.53
N SER A 293 18.22 0.72 -9.75
CA SER A 293 18.38 1.31 -11.09
C SER A 293 19.65 0.90 -11.81
N VAL A 294 20.69 0.46 -11.08
CA VAL A 294 21.92 -0.07 -11.66
C VAL A 294 21.64 -1.30 -12.53
N GLY A 295 20.51 -2.00 -12.32
CA GLY A 295 20.05 -3.08 -13.19
C GLY A 295 18.93 -2.69 -14.16
N PHE A 296 18.55 -1.41 -14.26
CA PHE A 296 17.56 -0.94 -15.23
C PHE A 296 18.18 -0.42 -16.52
N ASP A 297 19.46 -0.04 -16.53
CA ASP A 297 20.16 0.51 -17.70
C ASP A 297 19.36 1.65 -18.35
N ASP A 298 19.02 1.53 -19.63
CA ASP A 298 18.23 2.48 -20.43
C ASP A 298 16.75 2.54 -20.02
N ARG A 299 16.26 1.57 -19.22
CA ARG A 299 14.87 1.52 -18.73
C ARG A 299 14.60 2.47 -17.57
N PHE A 300 15.60 3.20 -17.06
CA PHE A 300 15.40 4.19 -16.00
C PHE A 300 15.59 5.61 -16.55
N GLU A 301 14.54 6.42 -16.46
CA GLU A 301 14.54 7.82 -16.87
C GLU A 301 14.31 8.73 -15.65
N GLN A 302 15.10 9.79 -15.54
CA GLN A 302 14.86 10.85 -14.57
C GLN A 302 14.78 12.18 -15.30
N GLN A 303 13.66 12.87 -15.15
CA GLN A 303 13.41 14.14 -15.81
C GLN A 303 13.12 15.23 -14.78
N PHE A 304 13.73 16.39 -15.01
CA PHE A 304 13.55 17.60 -14.23
C PHE A 304 12.62 18.53 -15.02
N LEU A 305 11.46 18.83 -14.45
CA LEU A 305 10.39 19.54 -15.12
C LEU A 305 10.16 20.88 -14.43
N ASP A 306 10.23 21.98 -15.18
CA ASP A 306 9.78 23.28 -14.71
C ASP A 306 8.26 23.26 -14.54
N SER A 307 7.78 23.81 -13.42
CA SER A 307 6.39 23.63 -12.97
C SER A 307 5.39 24.20 -13.98
N THR A 308 4.82 23.33 -14.80
CA THR A 308 3.51 23.52 -15.40
C THR A 308 2.69 22.29 -15.07
N ALA A 309 2.05 22.31 -13.91
CA ALA A 309 0.92 21.42 -13.71
C ALA A 309 -0.06 21.63 -14.89
N PRO A 310 -0.61 20.57 -15.51
CA PRO A 310 -1.57 20.74 -16.59
C PRO A 310 -2.85 21.34 -16.02
N THR A 311 -3.01 22.65 -16.13
CA THR A 311 -4.32 23.30 -16.05
C THR A 311 -5.07 22.92 -17.33
N SER A 312 -6.13 22.11 -17.16
CA SER A 312 -7.14 21.88 -18.18
C SER A 312 -7.63 23.20 -18.80
N PRO A 313 -7.99 23.22 -20.09
CA PRO A 313 -8.22 24.45 -20.84
C PRO A 313 -9.35 25.26 -20.23
N GLN A 314 -9.06 26.50 -19.84
CA GLN A 314 -10.08 27.49 -19.56
C GLN A 314 -10.90 27.70 -20.84
N LYS A 315 -12.20 27.40 -20.76
CA LYS A 315 -13.18 27.91 -21.72
C LYS A 315 -13.12 29.43 -21.66
N THR A 316 -12.55 30.06 -22.68
CA THR A 316 -12.77 31.47 -22.94
C THR A 316 -14.25 31.65 -23.29
N ASN A 317 -15.03 32.15 -22.35
CA ASN A 317 -16.33 32.74 -22.63
C ASN A 317 -16.11 34.01 -23.44
N ALA A 318 -16.24 33.91 -24.77
CA ALA A 318 -16.48 35.07 -25.61
C ALA A 318 -17.97 35.43 -25.47
N ALA A 319 -18.26 36.30 -24.51
CA ALA A 319 -19.48 37.11 -24.51
C ALA A 319 -19.05 38.54 -24.84
N MET A 320 -19.35 38.97 -26.07
CA MET A 320 -19.49 40.38 -26.43
C MET A 320 -20.62 40.46 -27.45
N GLY A 321 -21.79 40.88 -26.94
CA GLY A 321 -22.62 41.82 -27.67
C GLY A 321 -22.10 43.23 -27.45
#